data_AF-A0A5N6WKQ0-F1
#
_entry.id   AF-A0A5N6WKQ0-F1
#
_cell.length_a   1.000
_cell.length_b   1.000
_cell.length_c   1.000
_cell.angle_alpha   90.00
_cell.angle_beta   90.00
_cell.angle_gamma   90.00
#
_symmetry.space_group_name_H-M   'P 1'
#
loop_
_entity.id
_entity.type
_entity.pdbx_description
1 polymer ?
#
loop_
_entity_poly.entity_id
_entity_poly.type
_entity_poly.pdbx_seq_one_letter_code
_entity_poly.pdbx_strand_id
1 'polypeptide(L)'
;MEKLLQQPVLQAIYAETLRLRISGYLVRHHSHGDIEIEGWRIPKNHLILTSPMNAHMDPEIWSHKEHPVDEFWPGRFLRPAANGSGAAWEFTTEMAQGAWIPYGGGYHACPGRHFAKMMIIFATALMTTMYDCEILADPKDMVMSMRNFGFGMSGPKGKVPVRIRRRTHW
;
A
#
# COMPACT_ATOMS: atom_id res chain seq x y z
N MET A 1 19.03 4.96 -8.75
CA MET A 1 17.68 4.45 -8.39
C MET A 1 17.74 3.31 -7.38
N GLU A 2 18.64 2.34 -7.54
CA GLU A 2 18.79 1.20 -6.63
C GLU A 2 18.94 1.56 -5.14
N LYS A 3 19.80 2.53 -4.81
CA LYS A 3 19.96 3.03 -3.43
C LYS A 3 18.67 3.58 -2.82
N LEU A 4 17.81 4.22 -3.63
CA LEU A 4 16.50 4.74 -3.19
C LEU A 4 15.50 3.59 -2.96
N LEU A 5 15.54 2.56 -3.81
CA LEU A 5 14.73 1.35 -3.63
C LEU A 5 15.16 0.52 -2.41
N GLN A 6 16.33 0.76 -1.85
CA GLN A 6 16.80 0.07 -0.64
C GLN A 6 16.58 0.90 0.64
N GLN A 7 16.07 2.14 0.54
CA GLN A 7 15.81 2.96 1.73
C GLN A 7 14.65 2.38 2.55
N PRO A 8 14.88 1.91 3.79
CA PRO A 8 13.89 1.20 4.58
C PRO A 8 12.63 2.03 4.84
N VAL A 9 12.80 3.28 5.27
CA VAL A 9 11.69 4.19 5.60
C VAL A 9 10.84 4.49 4.36
N LEU A 10 11.47 4.67 3.20
CA LEU A 10 10.75 4.98 1.96
C LEU A 10 9.97 3.76 1.44
N GLN A 11 10.52 2.56 1.60
CA GLN A 11 9.81 1.30 1.35
C GLN A 11 8.61 1.12 2.28
N ALA A 12 8.78 1.44 3.56
CA ALA A 12 7.74 1.34 4.56
C ALA A 12 6.58 2.32 4.32
N ILE A 13 6.88 3.59 3.99
CA ILE A 13 5.88 4.59 3.59
C ILE A 13 5.12 4.12 2.35
N TYR A 14 5.83 3.60 1.36
CA TYR A 14 5.22 3.02 0.15
C TYR A 14 4.27 1.86 0.51
N ALA A 15 4.71 0.94 1.35
CA ALA A 15 3.92 -0.24 1.72
C ALA A 15 2.66 0.11 2.51
N GLU A 16 2.78 1.01 3.49
CA GLU A 16 1.66 1.47 4.32
C GLU A 16 0.66 2.31 3.53
N THR A 17 1.15 3.13 2.60
CA THR A 17 0.27 3.88 1.68
C THR A 17 -0.57 2.92 0.85
N LEU A 18 0.02 1.87 0.28
CA LEU A 18 -0.75 0.90 -0.51
C LEU A 18 -1.73 0.10 0.34
N ARG A 19 -1.35 -0.29 1.56
CA ARG A 19 -2.26 -1.00 2.49
C ARG A 19 -3.55 -0.19 2.74
N LEU A 20 -3.41 1.10 3.05
CA LEU A 20 -4.57 1.93 3.39
C LEU A 20 -5.40 2.40 2.21
N ARG A 21 -4.85 2.37 0.98
CA ARG A 21 -5.45 3.08 -0.16
C ARG A 21 -5.92 2.17 -1.29
N ILE A 22 -5.50 0.90 -1.31
CA ILE A 22 -6.01 -0.08 -2.26
C ILE A 22 -7.39 -0.57 -1.80
N SER A 23 -8.39 -0.30 -2.63
CA SER A 23 -9.80 -0.60 -2.39
C SER A 23 -10.44 -1.29 -3.61
N GLY A 24 -9.65 -2.06 -4.36
CA GLY A 24 -10.08 -2.73 -5.59
C GLY A 24 -10.56 -4.17 -5.36
N TYR A 25 -11.43 -4.67 -6.22
CA TYR A 25 -11.76 -6.10 -6.25
C TYR A 25 -10.81 -6.84 -7.19
N LEU A 26 -10.38 -8.02 -6.75
CA LEU A 26 -9.71 -9.01 -7.58
C LEU A 26 -10.79 -9.97 -8.08
N VAL A 27 -11.13 -9.87 -9.36
CA VAL A 27 -12.07 -10.78 -10.00
C VAL A 27 -11.33 -12.03 -10.46
N ARG A 28 -11.88 -13.20 -10.17
CA ARG A 28 -11.41 -14.50 -10.64
C ARG A 28 -12.58 -15.26 -11.24
N HIS A 29 -12.29 -16.06 -12.25
CA HIS A 29 -13.24 -16.95 -12.88
C HIS A 29 -12.60 -18.32 -13.00
N HIS A 30 -13.31 -19.37 -12.57
CA HIS A 30 -12.83 -20.73 -12.68
C HIS A 30 -13.72 -21.56 -13.60
N SER A 31 -13.14 -22.02 -14.70
CA SER A 31 -13.84 -22.77 -15.76
C SER A 31 -13.54 -24.27 -15.75
N HIS A 32 -12.62 -24.76 -14.94
CA HIS A 32 -12.14 -26.15 -15.00
C HIS A 32 -12.88 -27.12 -14.08
N GLY A 33 -14.01 -26.70 -13.50
CA GLY A 33 -14.81 -27.48 -12.55
C GLY A 33 -15.16 -26.68 -11.32
N ASP A 34 -15.79 -27.35 -10.37
CA ASP A 34 -16.05 -26.80 -9.03
C ASP A 34 -14.74 -26.74 -8.23
N ILE A 35 -14.60 -25.75 -7.36
CA ILE A 35 -13.46 -25.61 -6.44
C ILE A 35 -13.96 -25.82 -5.02
N GLU A 36 -13.19 -26.56 -4.21
CA GLU A 36 -13.37 -26.58 -2.76
C GLU A 36 -12.27 -25.77 -2.07
N ILE A 37 -12.65 -24.85 -1.19
CA ILE A 37 -11.74 -24.03 -0.38
C ILE A 37 -12.24 -24.04 1.06
N GLU A 38 -11.47 -24.55 2.01
CA GLU A 38 -11.82 -24.54 3.44
C GLU A 38 -13.26 -25.06 3.71
N GLY A 39 -13.69 -26.11 3.00
CA GLY A 39 -15.04 -26.68 3.09
C GLY A 39 -16.12 -25.96 2.29
N TRP A 40 -15.81 -24.84 1.64
CA TRP A 40 -16.72 -24.12 0.75
C TRP A 40 -16.61 -24.63 -0.69
N ARG A 41 -17.74 -25.04 -1.27
CA ARG A 41 -17.83 -25.39 -2.68
C ARG A 41 -18.20 -24.17 -3.51
N ILE A 42 -17.32 -23.79 -4.43
CA ILE A 42 -17.55 -22.75 -5.45
C ILE A 42 -17.85 -23.45 -6.77
N PRO A 43 -19.09 -23.34 -7.31
CA PRO A 43 -19.43 -24.03 -8.54
C PRO A 43 -18.67 -23.49 -9.75
N LYS A 44 -18.48 -24.35 -10.75
CA LYS A 44 -17.92 -24.01 -12.06
C LYS A 44 -18.61 -22.76 -12.64
N ASN A 45 -17.84 -21.95 -13.37
CA ASN A 45 -18.29 -20.75 -14.08
C ASN A 45 -18.87 -19.64 -13.20
N HIS A 46 -18.59 -19.66 -11.89
CA HIS A 46 -18.93 -18.55 -11.01
C HIS A 46 -17.79 -17.52 -10.93
N LEU A 47 -18.19 -16.25 -10.79
CA LEU A 47 -17.25 -15.17 -10.49
C LEU A 47 -16.93 -15.18 -9.00
N ILE A 48 -15.65 -15.14 -8.69
CA ILE A 48 -15.12 -15.00 -7.35
C ILE A 48 -14.57 -13.58 -7.25
N LEU A 49 -15.09 -12.81 -6.29
CA LEU A 49 -14.60 -11.47 -5.99
C LEU A 49 -13.88 -11.52 -4.65
N THR A 50 -12.61 -11.18 -4.62
CA THR A 50 -11.85 -11.00 -3.39
C THR A 50 -11.42 -9.54 -3.24
N SER A 51 -11.30 -9.06 -2.01
CA SER A 51 -10.91 -7.68 -1.72
C SER A 51 -9.63 -7.67 -0.87
N PRO A 52 -8.52 -7.10 -1.38
CA PRO A 52 -7.33 -6.81 -0.58
C PRO A 52 -7.66 -5.94 0.63
N MET A 53 -8.66 -5.06 0.53
CA MET A 53 -9.03 -4.14 1.60
C MET A 53 -9.35 -4.87 2.91
N ASN A 54 -10.02 -6.02 2.85
CA ASN A 54 -10.35 -6.80 4.05
C ASN A 54 -9.08 -7.29 4.73
N ALA A 55 -8.15 -7.87 3.96
CA ALA A 55 -6.86 -8.33 4.47
C ALA A 55 -5.98 -7.17 4.92
N HIS A 56 -6.05 -6.01 4.26
CA HIS A 56 -5.28 -4.80 4.58
C HIS A 56 -5.80 -4.06 5.80
N MET A 57 -7.07 -4.22 6.13
CA MET A 57 -7.75 -3.56 7.25
C MET A 57 -8.08 -4.52 8.41
N ASP A 58 -7.51 -5.72 8.39
CA ASP A 58 -7.67 -6.70 9.47
C ASP A 58 -6.94 -6.22 10.74
N PRO A 59 -7.67 -5.89 11.82
CA PRO A 59 -7.04 -5.40 13.04
C PRO A 59 -6.20 -6.46 13.76
N GLU A 60 -6.43 -7.77 13.55
CA GLU A 60 -5.64 -8.83 14.18
C GLU A 60 -4.23 -8.93 13.59
N ILE A 61 -4.09 -8.60 12.30
CA ILE A 61 -2.81 -8.62 11.59
C ILE A 61 -2.10 -7.27 11.75
N TRP A 62 -2.84 -6.17 11.56
CA TRP A 62 -2.23 -4.87 11.35
C TRP A 62 -2.19 -3.99 12.58
N SER A 63 -3.05 -4.16 13.59
CA SER A 63 -3.05 -3.25 14.74
C SER A 63 -1.77 -3.42 15.57
N HIS A 64 -1.26 -2.30 16.07
CA HIS A 64 -0.19 -2.26 17.06
C HIS A 64 -0.72 -1.58 18.32
N LYS A 65 -0.11 -1.84 19.49
CA LYS A 65 -0.60 -1.36 20.80
C LYS A 65 -1.07 0.10 20.82
N GLU A 66 -0.34 0.97 20.13
CA GLU A 66 -0.57 2.42 20.08
C GLU A 66 -1.12 2.90 18.73
N HIS A 67 -1.19 2.03 17.72
CA HIS A 67 -1.52 2.40 16.34
C HIS A 67 -2.63 1.51 15.78
N PRO A 68 -3.90 1.97 15.80
CA PRO A 68 -5.03 1.22 15.25
C PRO A 68 -4.87 0.99 13.74
N VAL A 69 -5.61 0.03 13.20
CA VAL A 69 -5.44 -0.44 11.81
C VAL A 69 -5.68 0.62 10.75
N ASP A 70 -6.49 1.64 11.02
CA ASP A 70 -6.81 2.73 10.11
C ASP A 70 -5.83 3.92 10.19
N GLU A 71 -4.95 3.95 11.20
CA GLU A 71 -3.87 4.93 11.29
C GLU A 71 -2.75 4.60 10.30
N PHE A 72 -2.30 5.63 9.57
CA PHE A 72 -1.09 5.55 8.77
C PHE A 72 0.14 5.49 9.68
N TRP A 73 0.73 4.31 9.79
CA TRP A 73 1.97 4.12 10.55
C TRP A 73 2.94 3.22 9.79
N PRO A 74 3.97 3.78 9.13
CA PRO A 74 4.92 3.00 8.34
C PRO A 74 5.80 2.08 9.22
N GLY A 75 5.83 2.29 10.54
CA GLY A 75 6.58 1.44 11.47
C GLY A 75 6.18 -0.04 11.42
N ARG A 76 4.98 -0.38 10.92
CA ARG A 76 4.56 -1.77 10.63
C ARG A 76 5.53 -2.50 9.69
N PHE A 77 6.16 -1.77 8.78
CA PHE A 77 7.06 -2.35 7.79
C PHE A 77 8.54 -2.16 8.13
N LEU A 78 8.85 -1.82 9.38
CA LEU A 78 10.21 -1.58 9.86
C LEU A 78 10.52 -2.49 11.04
N ARG A 79 11.72 -3.05 11.05
CA ARG A 79 12.32 -3.66 12.24
C ARG A 79 13.75 -3.14 12.45
N PRO A 80 14.29 -3.18 13.68
CA PRO A 80 15.68 -2.81 13.92
C PRO A 80 16.60 -3.64 13.03
N ALA A 81 17.53 -2.99 12.34
CA ALA A 81 18.44 -3.71 11.46
C ALA A 81 19.42 -4.58 12.27
N ALA A 82 19.88 -5.68 11.67
CA ALA A 82 20.89 -6.53 12.27
C ALA A 82 22.19 -5.74 12.60
N ASN A 83 22.84 -6.14 13.69
CA ASN A 83 24.11 -5.55 14.14
C ASN A 83 25.15 -5.60 13.01
N GLY A 84 25.80 -4.47 12.74
CA GLY A 84 26.85 -4.36 11.71
C GLY A 84 26.36 -4.01 10.30
N SER A 85 25.05 -3.85 10.08
CA SER A 85 24.49 -3.43 8.79
C SER A 85 24.75 -1.95 8.43
N GLY A 86 25.12 -1.13 9.41
CA GLY A 86 25.30 0.32 9.25
C GLY A 86 23.99 1.11 9.08
N ALA A 87 22.83 0.45 9.13
CA ALA A 87 21.50 1.07 9.11
C ALA A 87 20.82 0.93 10.48
N ALA A 88 19.96 1.87 10.85
CA ALA A 88 19.16 1.76 12.07
C ALA A 88 17.94 0.82 11.89
N TRP A 89 17.39 0.78 10.68
CA TRP A 89 16.14 0.08 10.35
C TRP A 89 16.31 -0.76 9.10
N GLU A 90 15.54 -1.83 8.99
CA GLU A 90 15.38 -2.61 7.76
C GLU A 90 13.90 -2.72 7.40
N PHE A 91 13.59 -2.76 6.10
CA PHE A 91 12.24 -2.96 5.61
C PHE A 91 11.89 -4.45 5.67
N THR A 92 10.71 -4.76 6.20
CA THR A 92 10.22 -6.13 6.29
C THR A 92 8.71 -6.19 6.03
N THR A 93 8.24 -7.33 5.51
CA THR A 93 6.82 -7.65 5.38
C THR A 93 6.42 -8.86 6.24
N GLU A 94 7.29 -9.31 7.15
CA GLU A 94 7.05 -10.51 7.97
C GLU A 94 5.75 -10.43 8.77
N MET A 95 5.49 -9.29 9.42
CA MET A 95 4.26 -9.11 10.20
C MET A 95 2.98 -9.16 9.35
N ALA A 96 3.10 -8.94 8.05
CA ALA A 96 1.95 -8.94 7.16
C ALA A 96 1.37 -10.34 6.94
N GLN A 97 2.09 -11.43 7.24
CA GLN A 97 1.61 -12.81 7.14
C GLN A 97 0.91 -13.13 5.79
N GLY A 98 1.40 -12.57 4.68
CA GLY A 98 0.80 -12.73 3.36
C GLY A 98 -0.43 -11.86 3.07
N ALA A 99 -0.94 -11.10 4.05
CA ALA A 99 -2.07 -10.19 3.90
C ALA A 99 -1.74 -8.93 3.07
N TRP A 100 -0.45 -8.60 2.90
CA TRP A 100 -0.06 -7.46 2.07
C TRP A 100 -0.09 -7.79 0.57
N ILE A 101 -1.28 -7.68 -0.04
CA ILE A 101 -1.55 -7.99 -1.45
C ILE A 101 -2.00 -6.78 -2.32
N PRO A 102 -1.31 -5.63 -2.32
CA PRO A 102 -1.77 -4.42 -3.02
C PRO A 102 -1.73 -4.50 -4.55
N TYR A 103 -1.04 -5.51 -5.09
CA TYR A 103 -0.97 -5.77 -6.53
C TYR A 103 -1.72 -7.06 -6.92
N GLY A 104 -2.56 -7.58 -6.02
CA GLY A 104 -3.12 -8.92 -6.13
C GLY A 104 -2.07 -10.02 -5.94
N GLY A 105 -2.37 -11.21 -6.45
CA GLY A 105 -1.51 -12.39 -6.29
C GLY A 105 -1.74 -13.45 -7.37
N GLY A 106 -0.83 -14.42 -7.41
CA GLY A 106 -0.80 -15.52 -8.38
C GLY A 106 -0.50 -15.06 -9.81
N TYR A 107 -0.96 -15.82 -10.81
CA TYR A 107 -0.76 -15.53 -12.23
C TYR A 107 -1.36 -14.19 -12.71
N HIS A 108 -2.29 -13.62 -11.94
CA HIS A 108 -2.93 -12.34 -12.23
C HIS A 108 -2.39 -11.19 -11.37
N ALA A 109 -1.25 -11.36 -10.71
CA ALA A 109 -0.58 -10.25 -10.03
C ALA A 109 -0.22 -9.16 -11.04
N CYS A 110 -0.35 -7.89 -10.64
CA CYS A 110 -0.11 -6.74 -11.53
C CYS A 110 1.27 -6.86 -12.21
N PRO A 111 1.35 -6.92 -13.54
CA PRO A 111 2.63 -7.03 -14.24
C PRO A 111 3.47 -5.75 -14.08
N GLY A 112 2.83 -4.61 -13.90
CA GLY A 112 3.49 -3.31 -13.71
C GLY A 112 4.01 -3.04 -12.29
N ARG A 113 3.83 -3.94 -11.31
CA ARG A 113 4.14 -3.71 -9.88
C ARG A 113 5.57 -3.24 -9.61
N HIS A 114 6.55 -3.75 -10.35
CA HIS A 114 7.95 -3.36 -10.18
C HIS A 114 8.20 -1.94 -10.70
N PHE A 115 7.65 -1.61 -11.87
CA PHE A 115 7.73 -0.27 -12.44
C PHE A 115 6.95 0.75 -11.57
N ALA A 116 5.74 0.41 -11.14
CA ALA A 116 4.94 1.24 -10.25
C ALA A 116 5.67 1.55 -8.94
N LYS A 117 6.27 0.54 -8.31
CA LYS A 117 7.13 0.71 -7.13
C LYS A 117 8.26 1.69 -7.39
N MET A 118 8.97 1.54 -8.50
CA MET A 118 10.07 2.44 -8.87
C MET A 118 9.59 3.88 -9.03
N MET A 119 8.51 4.09 -9.77
CA MET A 119 7.98 5.42 -10.05
C MET A 119 7.44 6.09 -8.79
N ILE A 120 6.72 5.37 -7.92
CA ILE A 120 6.18 5.92 -6.68
C ILE A 120 7.33 6.33 -5.76
N ILE A 121 8.29 5.45 -5.52
CA ILE A 121 9.44 5.74 -4.64
C ILE A 121 10.26 6.90 -5.20
N PHE A 122 10.51 6.93 -6.50
CA PHE A 122 11.25 8.01 -7.14
C PHE A 122 10.52 9.35 -7.03
N ALA A 123 9.22 9.39 -7.34
CA ALA A 123 8.41 10.59 -7.24
C ALA A 123 8.38 11.11 -5.79
N THR A 124 8.16 10.24 -4.80
CA THR A 124 8.19 10.61 -3.38
C THR A 124 9.55 11.17 -2.98
N ALA A 125 10.65 10.50 -3.35
CA ALA A 125 11.99 11.00 -3.05
C ALA A 125 12.27 12.36 -3.70
N LEU A 126 11.84 12.57 -4.95
CA LEU A 126 12.01 13.84 -5.64
C LEU A 126 11.19 14.94 -4.96
N MET A 127 9.94 14.65 -4.60
CA MET A 127 9.08 15.61 -3.90
C MET A 127 9.64 15.99 -2.52
N THR A 128 10.16 15.05 -1.74
CA THR A 128 10.66 15.32 -0.38
C THR A 128 12.07 15.90 -0.33
N THR A 129 12.88 15.69 -1.36
CA THR A 129 14.27 16.19 -1.40
C THR A 129 14.40 17.52 -2.14
N MET A 130 13.61 17.73 -3.20
CA MET A 130 13.75 18.89 -4.08
C MET A 130 12.74 20.00 -3.80
N TYR A 131 11.68 19.71 -3.04
CA TYR A 131 10.58 20.65 -2.82
C TYR A 131 10.16 20.73 -1.36
N ASP A 132 9.73 21.92 -0.95
CA ASP A 132 8.91 22.11 0.24
C ASP A 132 7.44 22.05 -0.17
N CYS A 133 6.73 21.07 0.39
CA CYS A 133 5.32 20.83 0.14
C CYS A 133 4.52 21.17 1.39
N GLU A 134 3.65 22.17 1.29
CA GLU A 134 2.79 22.63 2.38
C GLU A 134 1.33 22.36 2.00
N ILE A 135 0.66 21.52 2.79
CA ILE A 135 -0.76 21.25 2.62
C ILE A 135 -1.54 22.43 3.18
N LEU A 136 -2.34 23.08 2.34
CA LEU A 136 -3.15 24.25 2.71
C LEU A 136 -4.58 23.87 3.10
N ALA A 137 -4.94 22.60 2.94
CA ALA A 137 -6.24 22.06 3.30
C ALA A 137 -6.32 21.78 4.81
N ASP A 138 -7.51 21.96 5.39
CA ASP A 138 -7.80 21.44 6.71
C ASP A 138 -7.82 19.89 6.66
N PRO A 139 -7.20 19.18 7.63
CA PRO A 139 -7.26 17.72 7.69
C PRO A 139 -8.66 17.12 7.58
N LYS A 140 -9.70 17.80 8.09
CA LYS A 140 -11.09 17.34 7.97
C LYS A 140 -11.61 17.32 6.53
N ASP A 141 -10.99 18.10 5.64
CA ASP A 141 -11.36 18.22 4.23
C ASP A 141 -10.58 17.23 3.34
N MET A 142 -9.57 16.55 3.90
CA MET A 142 -8.75 15.53 3.20
C MET A 142 -9.43 14.15 3.16
N VAL A 143 -10.74 14.12 2.87
CA VAL A 143 -11.54 12.90 2.83
C VAL A 143 -11.25 12.10 1.55
N MET A 144 -11.15 10.78 1.67
CA MET A 144 -11.00 9.88 0.53
C MET A 144 -12.35 9.63 -0.18
N SER A 145 -12.31 9.52 -1.50
CA SER A 145 -13.45 9.20 -2.35
C SER A 145 -13.64 7.71 -2.46
N MET A 146 -14.88 7.24 -2.28
CA MET A 146 -15.28 5.87 -2.60
C MET A 146 -15.81 5.73 -4.04
N ARG A 147 -15.70 6.77 -4.89
CA ARG A 147 -16.19 6.75 -6.27
C ARG A 147 -15.56 5.63 -7.12
N ASN A 148 -14.29 5.31 -6.86
CA ASN A 148 -13.54 4.28 -7.57
C ASN A 148 -13.44 2.97 -6.78
N PHE A 149 -14.28 2.79 -5.76
CA PHE A 149 -14.32 1.56 -5.00
C PHE A 149 -14.54 0.37 -5.95
N GLY A 150 -13.79 -0.72 -5.75
CA GLY A 150 -13.77 -1.89 -6.62
C GLY A 150 -12.79 -1.81 -7.80
N PHE A 151 -12.32 -0.62 -8.20
CA PHE A 151 -11.47 -0.43 -9.38
C PHE A 151 -9.98 -0.10 -9.10
N GLY A 152 -9.54 -0.25 -7.84
CA GLY A 152 -8.15 -0.10 -7.46
C GLY A 152 -7.97 0.91 -6.34
N MET A 153 -7.20 1.98 -6.59
CA MET A 153 -6.82 2.96 -5.58
C MET A 153 -7.95 3.96 -5.30
N SER A 154 -8.22 4.22 -4.02
CA SER A 154 -9.01 5.37 -3.60
C SER A 154 -8.19 6.66 -3.71
N GLY A 155 -8.77 7.72 -4.27
CA GLY A 155 -8.19 9.06 -4.35
C GLY A 155 -8.94 10.08 -3.49
N PRO A 156 -8.43 11.30 -3.30
CA PRO A 156 -9.14 12.35 -2.57
C PRO A 156 -10.53 12.65 -3.15
N LYS A 157 -11.51 12.98 -2.30
CA LYS A 157 -12.88 13.34 -2.69
C LYS A 157 -12.95 14.63 -3.51
N GLY A 158 -12.07 15.57 -3.23
CA GLY A 158 -11.99 16.85 -3.91
C GLY A 158 -10.55 17.31 -4.12
N LYS A 159 -10.40 18.56 -4.56
CA LYS A 159 -9.07 19.17 -4.70
C LYS A 159 -8.49 19.43 -3.31
N VAL A 160 -7.25 19.01 -3.10
CA VAL A 160 -6.46 19.32 -1.90
C VAL A 160 -5.48 20.43 -2.29
N PRO A 161 -5.68 21.69 -1.86
CA PRO A 161 -4.74 22.76 -2.14
C PRO A 161 -3.39 22.49 -1.47
N VAL A 162 -2.31 22.58 -2.26
CA VAL A 162 -0.93 22.40 -1.80
C VAL A 162 -0.08 23.53 -2.38
N ARG A 163 0.79 24.12 -1.55
CA ARG A 163 1.86 25.03 -2.01
C ARG A 163 3.14 24.22 -2.15
N ILE A 164 3.73 24.24 -3.34
CA ILE A 164 4.98 23.54 -3.65
C ILE A 164 6.03 24.58 -4.03
N ARG A 165 7.18 24.57 -3.35
CA ARG A 165 8.31 25.46 -3.63
C ARG A 165 9.57 24.64 -3.86
N ARG A 166 10.33 24.94 -4.91
CA ARG A 166 11.62 24.27 -5.14
C ARG A 166 12.62 24.74 -4.07
N ARG A 167 13.33 23.80 -3.45
CA ARG A 167 14.41 24.10 -2.50
C ARG A 167 15.58 24.71 -3.25
N THR A 168 16.10 25.81 -2.71
CA THR A 168 17.25 26.53 -3.27
C THR A 168 18.56 26.24 -2.54
N HIS A 169 18.50 25.60 -1.37
CA HIS A 169 19.65 25.27 -0.53
C HIS A 169 19.52 23.84 0.01
N TRP A 170 20.66 23.18 0.20
CA TRP A 170 20.81 21.80 0.68
C TRP A 170 21.48 21.78 2.04
#